data_AF-A0A8B6J0M3-F1
#
_entry.id   AF-A0A8B6J0M3-F1
#
_cell.length_a   1.000
_cell.length_b   1.000
_cell.length_c   1.000
_cell.angle_alpha   90.00
_cell.angle_beta   90.00
_cell.angle_gamma   90.00
#
_symmetry.space_group_name_H-M   'P 1'
#
loop_
_entity.id
_entity.type
_entity.pdbx_description
1 polymer ?
#
loop_
_entity_poly.entity_id
_entity_poly.type
_entity_poly.pdbx_seq_one_letter_code
_entity_poly.pdbx_strand_id
1 'polypeptide(L)'
;MKQQSYQPLRFVYLLVALFAAMLLVARPVMADEGDNDPWTLGYNQGLTKGKEAGESAKWTDMTPPDPTTIPEPPNNYEETTYKEGYIDGYKEGYNEGWKSQHPVLTPVKVIWDLISHWLQRFFPNKQATTTVQSMS
;
A
#
# COMPACT_ATOMS: atom_id res chain seq x y z
N MET A 1 -27.47 -33.07 -19.77
CA MET A 1 -26.28 -32.58 -19.04
C MET A 1 -26.78 -31.93 -17.75
N LYS A 2 -26.36 -32.43 -16.57
CA LYS A 2 -26.80 -31.90 -15.27
C LYS A 2 -26.03 -30.60 -14.98
N GLN A 3 -26.73 -29.48 -14.88
CA GLN A 3 -26.14 -28.23 -14.42
C GLN A 3 -25.88 -28.33 -12.91
N GLN A 4 -24.61 -28.36 -12.51
CA GLN A 4 -24.22 -28.16 -11.12
C GLN A 4 -24.58 -26.72 -10.73
N SER A 5 -25.58 -26.57 -9.86
CA SER A 5 -25.89 -25.27 -9.27
C SER A 5 -24.75 -24.89 -8.32
N TYR A 6 -23.84 -24.05 -8.78
CA TYR A 6 -22.90 -23.38 -7.90
C TYR A 6 -23.72 -22.52 -6.94
N GLN A 7 -23.68 -22.83 -5.64
CA GLN A 7 -24.42 -22.10 -4.61
C GLN A 7 -23.62 -20.85 -4.22
N PRO A 8 -23.93 -19.65 -4.74
CA PRO A 8 -23.16 -18.44 -4.48
C PRO A 8 -23.10 -18.09 -2.98
N LEU A 9 -24.09 -18.55 -2.21
CA LEU A 9 -24.20 -18.32 -0.77
C LEU A 9 -22.96 -18.80 0.00
N ARG A 10 -22.36 -19.94 -0.40
CA ARG A 10 -21.15 -20.48 0.27
C ARG A 10 -19.90 -19.63 -0.01
N PHE A 11 -19.84 -19.01 -1.19
CA PHE A 11 -18.71 -18.16 -1.58
C PHE A 11 -18.71 -16.83 -0.81
N VAL A 12 -19.90 -16.26 -0.57
CA VAL A 12 -20.06 -15.05 0.25
C VAL A 12 -19.60 -15.29 1.69
N TYR A 13 -19.97 -16.42 2.31
CA TYR A 13 -19.49 -16.75 3.66
C TYR A 13 -17.98 -16.95 3.72
N LEU A 14 -17.37 -17.52 2.68
CA LEU A 14 -15.92 -17.65 2.58
C LEU A 14 -15.23 -16.29 2.51
N LEU A 15 -15.76 -15.35 1.72
CA LEU A 15 -15.21 -13.98 1.63
C LEU A 15 -15.36 -13.22 2.94
N VAL A 16 -16.51 -13.33 3.61
CA VAL A 16 -16.73 -12.70 4.93
C VAL A 16 -15.83 -13.30 6.00
N ALA A 17 -15.64 -14.63 6.00
CA ALA A 17 -14.73 -15.30 6.93
C ALA A 17 -13.26 -14.93 6.67
N LEU A 18 -12.85 -14.82 5.40
CA LEU A 18 -11.51 -14.37 5.03
C LEU A 18 -11.26 -12.93 5.50
N PHE A 19 -12.24 -12.04 5.32
CA PHE A 19 -12.16 -10.65 5.75
C PHE A 19 -12.09 -10.52 7.27
N ALA A 20 -12.92 -11.28 8.00
CA ALA A 20 -12.88 -11.31 9.47
C ALA A 20 -11.53 -11.84 10.01
N ALA A 21 -10.93 -12.84 9.36
CA ALA A 21 -9.61 -13.34 9.72
C ALA A 21 -8.50 -12.30 9.49
N MET A 22 -8.58 -11.52 8.41
CA MET A 22 -7.65 -10.41 8.18
C MET A 22 -7.75 -9.32 9.26
N LEU A 23 -8.96 -9.01 9.74
CA LEU A 23 -9.16 -8.05 10.83
C LEU A 23 -8.59 -8.54 12.18
N LEU A 24 -8.53 -9.86 12.40
CA LEU A 24 -8.01 -10.45 13.64
C LEU A 24 -6.47 -10.37 13.76
N VAL A 25 -5.75 -10.33 12.65
CA VAL A 25 -4.28 -10.26 12.61
C VAL A 25 -3.77 -8.81 12.71
N ALA A 26 -4.65 -7.82 12.56
CA ALA A 26 -4.31 -6.40 12.57
C ALA A 26 -4.07 -5.79 13.98
N ARG A 27 -3.51 -6.55 14.93
CA ARG A 27 -3.11 -6.00 16.23
C ARG A 27 -1.66 -5.51 16.19
N PRO A 28 -1.38 -4.24 16.50
CA PRO A 28 -0.01 -3.76 16.63
C PRO A 28 0.63 -4.30 17.92
N VAL A 29 1.86 -4.78 17.81
CA VAL A 29 2.76 -5.01 18.95
C VAL A 29 3.50 -3.69 19.17
N MET A 30 3.07 -2.92 20.16
CA MET A 30 3.84 -1.76 20.61
C MET A 30 4.79 -2.24 21.70
N ALA A 31 6.03 -2.50 21.30
CA ALA A 31 7.16 -2.57 22.23
C ALA A 31 7.71 -1.15 22.35
N ASP A 32 7.25 -0.44 23.37
CA ASP A 32 7.88 0.79 23.85
C ASP A 32 9.10 0.35 24.66
N GLU A 33 10.25 0.29 23.99
CA GLU A 33 11.54 0.07 24.66
C GLU A 33 12.34 1.36 24.49
N GLY A 34 12.17 2.22 25.49
CA GLY A 34 12.89 3.48 25.63
C GLY A 34 14.36 3.24 25.96
N ASP A 35 15.16 2.91 24.95
CA ASP A 35 16.60 3.05 25.00
C ASP A 35 17.00 4.41 24.43
N ASN A 36 17.71 5.19 25.25
CA ASN A 36 18.17 6.55 24.93
C ASN A 36 19.41 6.53 24.02
N ASP A 37 19.50 5.57 23.11
CA ASP A 37 20.59 5.52 22.15
C ASP A 37 20.27 6.40 20.92
N PRO A 38 21.31 6.97 20.27
CA PRO A 38 21.11 7.86 19.13
C PRO A 38 20.31 7.25 17.99
N TRP A 39 20.47 5.94 17.74
CA TRP A 39 19.79 5.24 16.65
C TRP A 39 18.30 5.14 16.93
N THR A 40 17.90 4.70 18.12
CA THR A 40 16.49 4.57 18.53
C THR A 40 15.77 5.93 18.53
N LEU A 41 16.45 7.00 18.96
CA LEU A 41 15.91 8.35 18.87
C LEU A 41 15.65 8.79 17.42
N GLY A 42 16.63 8.55 16.54
CA GLY A 42 16.51 8.80 15.11
C GLY A 42 15.36 7.99 14.51
N TYR A 43 15.33 6.68 14.80
CA TYR A 43 14.34 5.73 14.33
C TYR A 43 12.92 6.14 14.70
N ASN A 44 12.66 6.51 15.96
CA ASN A 44 11.32 6.92 16.37
C ASN A 44 10.83 8.22 15.70
N GLN A 45 11.72 9.20 15.51
CA GLN A 45 11.38 10.40 14.74
C GLN A 45 11.15 10.07 13.27
N GLY A 46 12.03 9.26 12.68
CA GLY A 46 11.93 8.75 11.33
C GLY A 46 10.60 8.05 11.11
N LEU A 47 10.22 7.14 12.00
CA LEU A 47 8.97 6.38 11.98
C LEU A 47 7.75 7.28 11.91
N THR A 48 7.70 8.31 12.77
CA THR A 48 6.59 9.27 12.79
C THR A 48 6.51 10.05 11.48
N LYS A 49 7.64 10.60 11.02
CA LYS A 49 7.70 11.39 9.79
C LYS A 49 7.44 10.57 8.53
N GLY A 50 7.97 9.35 8.50
CA GLY A 50 7.72 8.37 7.47
C GLY A 50 6.24 8.06 7.37
N LYS A 51 5.58 7.81 8.50
CA LYS A 51 4.14 7.53 8.54
C LYS A 51 3.31 8.68 7.98
N GLU A 52 3.56 9.91 8.39
CA GLU A 52 2.90 11.10 7.83
C GLU A 52 3.12 11.19 6.30
N ALA A 53 4.34 10.92 5.83
CA ALA A 53 4.66 10.94 4.40
C ALA A 53 3.94 9.82 3.64
N GLY A 54 3.92 8.60 4.16
CA GLY A 54 3.21 7.45 3.60
C GLY A 54 1.69 7.66 3.58
N GLU A 55 1.15 8.33 4.59
CA GLU A 55 -0.24 8.81 4.64
C GLU A 55 -0.52 9.99 3.69
N SER A 56 0.47 10.55 3.02
CA SER A 56 0.23 11.59 2.00
C SER A 56 0.56 11.13 0.59
N ALA A 57 1.15 9.93 0.50
CA ALA A 57 1.63 9.36 -0.73
C ALA A 57 0.49 8.89 -1.63
N LYS A 58 0.75 8.90 -2.94
CA LYS A 58 -0.21 8.35 -3.90
C LYS A 58 -0.15 6.82 -3.88
N TRP A 59 -1.22 6.19 -4.34
CA TRP A 59 -1.27 4.73 -4.51
C TRP A 59 -0.18 4.17 -5.45
N THR A 60 0.40 5.00 -6.32
CA THR A 60 1.52 4.61 -7.20
C THR A 60 2.86 4.57 -6.49
N ASP A 61 2.99 5.24 -5.35
CA ASP A 61 4.26 5.55 -4.71
C ASP A 61 4.55 4.53 -3.61
N MET A 62 4.62 3.25 -4.01
CA MET A 62 4.78 2.10 -3.10
C MET A 62 6.16 2.04 -2.43
N THR A 63 7.17 2.66 -3.03
CA THR A 63 8.54 2.66 -2.53
C THR A 63 8.75 3.91 -1.67
N PRO A 64 9.24 3.78 -0.43
CA PRO A 64 9.63 4.93 0.37
C PRO A 64 10.71 5.74 -0.37
N PRO A 65 10.50 7.03 -0.65
CA PRO A 65 11.58 7.89 -1.13
C PRO A 65 12.59 8.11 0.01
N ASP A 66 13.82 8.46 -0.33
CA ASP A 66 14.76 8.91 0.68
C ASP A 66 14.24 10.22 1.33
N PRO A 67 14.38 10.38 2.65
CA PRO A 67 13.91 11.58 3.34
C PRO A 67 14.67 12.81 2.82
N THR A 68 13.93 13.82 2.38
CA THR A 68 14.49 15.08 1.85
C THR A 68 15.14 15.94 2.93
N THR A 69 14.74 15.76 4.19
CA THR A 69 15.30 16.47 5.33
C THR A 69 15.37 15.53 6.51
N ILE A 70 16.57 15.36 7.05
CA ILE A 70 16.82 14.64 8.30
C ILE A 70 17.13 15.70 9.35
N PRO A 71 16.33 15.81 10.44
CA PRO A 71 16.59 16.77 11.50
C PRO A 71 17.92 16.48 12.19
N GLU A 72 18.55 17.51 12.76
CA GLU A 72 19.73 17.31 13.59
C GLU A 72 19.35 16.61 14.92
N PRO A 73 20.25 15.79 15.48
CA PRO A 73 20.02 15.16 16.77
C PRO A 73 19.85 16.23 17.87
N PRO A 74 18.94 16.04 18.83
CA PRO A 74 18.65 17.04 19.87
C PRO A 74 19.79 17.27 20.88
N ASN A 75 20.75 16.34 21.01
CA ASN A 75 21.94 16.49 21.86
C ASN A 75 23.21 16.20 21.02
N ASN A 76 24.41 16.29 21.65
CA ASN A 76 25.70 15.91 21.07
C ASN A 76 25.86 14.38 20.90
N TYR A 77 24.83 13.75 20.33
CA TYR A 77 24.83 12.35 19.95
C TYR A 77 25.59 12.16 18.64
N GLU A 78 26.06 10.95 18.38
CA GLU A 78 26.68 10.62 17.10
C GLU A 78 25.68 10.83 15.96
N GLU A 79 25.97 11.83 15.13
CA GLU A 79 25.11 12.27 14.04
C GLU A 79 24.87 11.16 13.00
N THR A 80 25.86 10.32 12.75
CA THR A 80 25.77 9.19 11.81
C THR A 80 24.75 8.16 12.29
N THR A 81 24.89 7.72 13.53
CA THR A 81 24.05 6.69 14.15
C THR A 81 22.60 7.16 14.25
N TYR A 82 22.39 8.44 14.58
CA TYR A 82 21.08 9.07 14.56
C TYR A 82 20.45 9.11 13.16
N LYS A 83 21.22 9.54 12.14
CA LYS A 83 20.73 9.61 10.76
C LYS A 83 20.38 8.24 10.19
N GLU A 84 21.19 7.23 10.49
CA GLU A 84 20.92 5.84 10.11
C GLU A 84 19.59 5.37 10.71
N GLY A 85 19.41 5.54 12.02
CA GLY A 85 18.14 5.24 12.68
C GLY A 85 16.97 5.98 12.05
N TYR A 86 17.12 7.28 11.80
CA TYR A 86 16.08 8.08 11.15
C TYR A 86 15.69 7.56 9.77
N ILE A 87 16.66 7.20 8.93
CA ILE A 87 16.39 6.66 7.58
C ILE A 87 15.64 5.34 7.67
N ASP A 88 16.06 4.45 8.57
CA ASP A 88 15.43 3.14 8.75
C ASP A 88 13.99 3.29 9.26
N GLY A 89 13.79 4.09 10.30
CA GLY A 89 12.47 4.40 10.84
C GLY A 89 11.57 5.06 9.79
N TYR A 90 12.10 5.99 9.00
CA TYR A 90 11.35 6.67 7.94
C TYR A 90 10.81 5.70 6.90
N LYS A 91 11.62 4.74 6.45
CA LYS A 91 11.20 3.73 5.47
C LYS A 91 10.09 2.84 6.02
N GLU A 92 10.23 2.43 7.27
CA GLU A 92 9.23 1.60 7.94
C GLU A 92 7.93 2.35 8.16
N GLY A 93 7.99 3.56 8.72
CA GLY A 93 6.84 4.42 8.93
C GLY A 93 6.10 4.72 7.63
N TYR A 94 6.83 5.02 6.55
CA TYR A 94 6.24 5.26 5.23
C TYR A 94 5.41 4.07 4.74
N ASN A 95 5.97 2.87 4.85
CA ASN A 95 5.28 1.65 4.47
C ASN A 95 4.02 1.42 5.31
N GLU A 96 4.08 1.67 6.62
CA GLU A 96 2.92 1.59 7.51
C GLU A 96 1.83 2.61 7.16
N GLY A 97 2.20 3.86 6.95
CA GLY A 97 1.28 4.95 6.59
C GLY A 97 0.61 4.71 5.25
N TRP A 98 1.38 4.32 4.24
CA TRP A 98 0.88 3.99 2.90
C TRP A 98 -0.11 2.82 2.93
N LYS A 99 0.24 1.74 3.65
CA LYS A 99 -0.66 0.59 3.84
C LYS A 99 -1.94 0.97 4.57
N SER A 100 -1.85 1.86 5.56
CA SER A 100 -3.00 2.31 6.35
C SER A 100 -4.00 3.13 5.54
N GLN A 101 -3.55 3.83 4.49
CA GLN A 101 -4.45 4.57 3.57
C GLN A 101 -4.95 3.78 2.37
N HIS A 102 -4.27 2.69 2.03
CA HIS A 102 -4.67 1.82 0.93
C HIS A 102 -5.07 0.39 1.37
N PRO A 103 -5.83 0.19 2.47
CA PRO A 103 -6.15 -1.14 2.99
C PRO A 103 -7.09 -1.95 2.09
N VAL A 104 -7.90 -1.27 1.25
CA VAL A 104 -8.91 -1.90 0.37
C VAL A 104 -8.56 -1.79 -1.12
N LEU A 105 -7.73 -0.80 -1.49
CA LEU A 105 -7.42 -0.52 -2.89
C LEU A 105 -6.43 -1.52 -3.48
N THR A 106 -5.51 -2.06 -2.69
CA THR A 106 -4.52 -3.02 -3.17
C THR A 106 -5.17 -4.28 -3.79
N PRO A 107 -6.12 -4.98 -3.14
CA PRO A 107 -6.76 -6.13 -3.76
C PRO A 107 -7.78 -5.74 -4.84
N VAL A 108 -8.62 -4.71 -4.63
CA VAL A 108 -9.70 -4.37 -5.56
C VAL A 108 -9.16 -3.82 -6.88
N LYS A 109 -8.13 -2.97 -6.85
CA LYS A 109 -7.53 -2.41 -8.05
C LYS A 109 -6.75 -3.45 -8.84
N VAL A 110 -6.01 -4.34 -8.18
CA VAL A 110 -5.33 -5.47 -8.84
C VAL A 110 -6.34 -6.38 -9.53
N ILE A 111 -7.45 -6.72 -8.85
CA ILE A 111 -8.52 -7.53 -9.44
C ILE A 111 -9.14 -6.81 -10.65
N TRP A 112 -9.41 -5.51 -10.54
CA TRP A 112 -9.99 -4.71 -11.63
C TRP A 112 -9.05 -4.58 -12.84
N ASP A 113 -7.75 -4.35 -12.61
CA ASP A 113 -6.75 -4.20 -13.66
C ASP A 113 -6.54 -5.55 -14.38
N LEU A 114 -6.58 -6.68 -13.66
CA LEU A 114 -6.52 -8.02 -14.26
C LEU A 114 -7.75 -8.30 -15.15
N ILE A 115 -8.96 -8.00 -14.64
CA ILE A 115 -10.21 -8.15 -15.40
C ILE A 115 -10.18 -7.27 -16.66
N SER A 116 -9.73 -6.02 -16.53
CA SER A 116 -9.64 -5.07 -17.65
C SER A 116 -8.67 -5.55 -18.73
N HIS A 117 -7.52 -6.11 -18.34
CA HIS A 117 -6.54 -6.66 -19.26
C HIS A 117 -7.12 -7.82 -20.10
N TRP A 118 -7.78 -8.78 -19.44
CA TRP A 118 -8.42 -9.90 -20.14
C TRP A 118 -9.61 -9.45 -20.99
N LEU A 119 -10.41 -8.49 -20.50
CA LEU A 119 -11.54 -7.96 -21.26
C LEU A 119 -11.08 -7.26 -22.55
N GLN A 120 -10.02 -6.44 -22.50
CA GLN A 120 -9.43 -5.83 -23.71
C GLN A 120 -8.84 -6.88 -24.66
N ARG A 121 -8.26 -7.96 -24.11
CA ARG A 121 -7.70 -9.06 -24.90
C ARG A 121 -8.77 -9.85 -25.64
N PHE A 122 -9.92 -10.12 -25.01
CA PHE A 122 -11.03 -10.88 -25.59
C PHE A 122 -11.97 -10.01 -26.43
N PHE A 123 -12.13 -8.73 -26.08
CA PHE A 123 -12.96 -7.76 -26.77
C PHE A 123 -12.11 -6.53 -27.13
N PRO A 124 -11.22 -6.66 -28.14
CA PRO A 124 -10.53 -5.49 -28.66
C PRO A 124 -11.59 -4.51 -29.16
N ASN A 125 -11.53 -3.26 -28.68
CA ASN A 125 -12.40 -2.17 -29.13
C ASN A 125 -12.29 -2.05 -30.65
N LYS A 126 -13.27 -2.60 -31.37
CA LYS A 126 -13.43 -2.33 -32.80
C LYS A 126 -13.96 -0.91 -32.89
N GLN A 127 -13.05 0.05 -33.06
CA GLN A 127 -13.40 1.35 -33.62
C GLN A 127 -14.15 1.06 -34.92
N ALA A 128 -15.45 1.33 -34.95
CA ALA A 128 -16.25 1.23 -36.15
C ALA A 128 -15.76 2.33 -37.09
N THR A 129 -14.85 2.00 -38.00
CA THR A 129 -14.49 2.87 -39.11
C THR A 129 -15.75 3.12 -39.91
N THR A 130 -16.42 4.23 -39.63
CA THR A 130 -17.56 4.70 -40.41
C THR A 130 -16.97 5.29 -41.66
N THR A 131 -16.77 4.45 -42.68
CA THR A 131 -16.42 4.91 -44.03
C THR A 131 -17.60 5.73 -44.54
N VAL A 132 -17.52 7.06 -44.37
CA VAL A 132 -18.41 7.98 -45.05
C VAL A 132 -18.02 7.93 -46.52
N GLN A 133 -18.71 7.10 -47.26
CA GLN A 133 -18.60 6.97 -48.71
C GLN A 133 -19.16 8.26 -49.32
N SER A 134 -18.27 9.22 -49.61
CA SER A 134 -18.61 10.40 -50.39
C SER A 134 -18.98 9.95 -51.79
N MET A 135 -20.26 9.98 -52.12
CA MET A 135 -20.73 9.99 -53.50
C MET A 135 -20.33 11.32 -54.11
N SER A 136 -19.53 11.27 -55.18
CA SER A 136 -19.51 12.27 -56.25
C SER A 136 -19.28 11.58 -57.58
#